data_AF-A0AA42HUW1-F1
#
_entry.id   AF-A0AA42HUW1-F1
#
_cell.length_a   1.000
_cell.length_b   1.000
_cell.length_c   1.000
_cell.angle_alpha   90.00
_cell.angle_beta   90.00
_cell.angle_gamma   90.00
#
_symmetry.space_group_name_H-M   'P 1'
#
loop_
_entity.id
_entity.type
_entity.pdbx_description
1 polymer ?
#
loop_
_entity_poly.entity_id
_entity_poly.type
_entity_poly.pdbx_seq_one_letter_code
_entity_poly.pdbx_strand_id
1 'polypeptide(L)'
;MYTALKHSHMLLAVLTLLLAVGFAALAWQATPARKSALVYVCTRIFGGLAALTGLAITFVGPWQQMMYPYIGLILYVVHGLAIGFAKRADSPAKLGLRRSLLAVQLLALLALTGLMGAKPF
;
A
#
# COMPACT_ATOMS: atom_id res chain seq x y z
N MET A 1 -10.13 13.89 18.58
CA MET A 1 -9.38 14.05 17.31
C MET A 1 -8.63 12.79 16.91
N TYR A 2 -7.83 12.21 17.80
CA TYR A 2 -7.09 10.95 17.56
C TYR A 2 -7.97 9.79 17.02
N THR A 3 -9.13 9.53 17.63
CA THR A 3 -10.03 8.43 17.21
C THR A 3 -10.51 8.57 15.77
N ALA A 4 -10.89 9.77 15.33
CA ALA A 4 -11.35 10.00 13.96
C ALA A 4 -10.21 9.78 12.95
N LEU A 5 -9.02 10.31 13.25
CA LEU A 5 -7.83 10.10 12.42
C LEU A 5 -7.47 8.62 12.31
N LYS A 6 -7.48 7.89 13.43
CA LYS A 6 -7.25 6.44 13.46
C LYS A 6 -8.21 5.68 12.55
N HIS A 7 -9.51 5.94 12.64
CA HIS A 7 -10.48 5.24 11.78
C HIS A 7 -10.30 5.61 10.31
N SER A 8 -10.05 6.88 9.99
CA SER A 8 -9.74 7.31 8.63
C SER A 8 -8.50 6.63 8.08
N HIS A 9 -7.44 6.52 8.88
CA HIS A 9 -6.22 5.84 8.49
C HIS A 9 -6.44 4.36 8.20
N MET A 10 -7.16 3.65 9.08
CA MET A 10 -7.51 2.24 8.89
C MET A 10 -8.34 2.04 7.62
N LEU A 11 -9.35 2.89 7.39
CA LEU A 11 -10.17 2.85 6.17
C LEU A 11 -9.30 3.03 4.91
N LEU A 12 -8.42 4.03 4.91
CA LEU A 12 -7.52 4.30 3.79
C LEU A 12 -6.53 3.15 3.55
N ALA A 13 -6.01 2.52 4.60
CA ALA A 13 -5.12 1.36 4.50
C ALA A 13 -5.86 0.15 3.87
N VAL A 14 -7.07 -0.15 4.33
CA VAL A 14 -7.90 -1.23 3.76
C VAL A 14 -8.27 -0.94 2.31
N LEU A 15 -8.69 0.28 1.99
CA LEU A 15 -9.00 0.68 0.62
C LEU A 15 -7.78 0.56 -0.30
N THR A 16 -6.60 0.95 0.18
CA THR A 16 -5.34 0.79 -0.54
C THR A 16 -5.03 -0.68 -0.81
N LEU A 17 -5.25 -1.57 0.16
CA LEU A 17 -5.09 -3.01 -0.02
C LEU A 17 -6.05 -3.57 -1.09
N LEU A 18 -7.34 -3.21 -1.04
CA LEU A 18 -8.33 -3.65 -2.03
C LEU A 18 -7.96 -3.18 -3.44
N LEU A 19 -7.55 -1.92 -3.59
CA LEU A 19 -7.09 -1.37 -4.87
C LEU A 19 -5.81 -2.04 -5.36
N ALA A 20 -4.88 -2.36 -4.46
CA ALA A 20 -3.66 -3.09 -4.79
C ALA A 20 -3.95 -4.50 -5.29
N VAL A 21 -4.90 -5.22 -4.69
CA VAL A 21 -5.38 -6.52 -5.18
C VAL A 21 -5.98 -6.38 -6.58
N GLY A 22 -6.85 -5.38 -6.77
CA GLY A 22 -7.43 -5.08 -8.07
C GLY A 22 -6.37 -4.75 -9.14
N PHE A 23 -5.37 -3.93 -8.80
CA PHE A 23 -4.27 -3.62 -9.69
C PHE A 23 -3.45 -4.87 -10.03
N ALA A 24 -3.11 -5.68 -9.03
CA ALA A 24 -2.36 -6.91 -9.23
C ALA A 24 -3.09 -7.87 -10.17
N ALA A 25 -4.39 -8.08 -9.97
CA ALA A 25 -5.20 -8.92 -10.85
C ALA A 25 -5.18 -8.42 -12.32
N LEU A 26 -5.31 -7.12 -12.52
CA LEU A 26 -5.30 -6.50 -13.86
C LEU A 26 -3.91 -6.46 -14.52
N ALA A 27 -2.84 -6.45 -13.71
CA ALA A 27 -1.45 -6.37 -14.16
C ALA A 27 -0.73 -7.74 -14.17
N TRP A 28 -1.41 -8.83 -13.77
CA TRP A 28 -0.81 -10.17 -13.65
C TRP A 28 -0.53 -10.86 -14.99
N GLN A 29 -1.30 -10.50 -16.02
CA GLN A 29 -1.23 -11.09 -17.36
C GLN A 29 -0.03 -10.55 -18.13
N ALA A 30 0.43 -11.22 -19.19
CA ALA A 30 1.58 -10.78 -20.00
C ALA A 30 1.44 -9.35 -20.53
N THR A 31 0.23 -9.00 -20.95
CA THR A 31 -0.17 -7.65 -21.32
C THR A 31 -1.21 -7.17 -20.30
N PRO A 32 -0.87 -6.21 -19.42
CA PRO A 32 -1.79 -5.64 -18.45
C PRO A 32 -3.04 -5.06 -19.08
N ALA A 33 -4.17 -5.21 -18.39
CA ALA A 33 -5.44 -4.66 -18.86
C ALA A 33 -5.36 -3.12 -18.94
N ARG A 34 -6.05 -2.51 -19.92
CA ARG A 34 -6.09 -1.05 -20.10
C ARG A 34 -6.53 -0.30 -18.83
N LYS A 35 -7.48 -0.87 -18.09
CA LYS A 35 -8.00 -0.32 -16.83
C LYS A 35 -6.98 -0.36 -15.68
N SER A 36 -5.89 -1.12 -15.79
CA SER A 36 -4.85 -1.22 -14.75
C SER A 36 -4.22 0.14 -14.42
N ALA A 37 -4.11 1.05 -15.39
CA ALA A 37 -3.55 2.38 -15.18
C ALA A 37 -4.40 3.22 -14.21
N LEU A 38 -5.73 3.16 -14.33
CA LEU A 38 -6.64 3.86 -13.41
C LEU A 38 -6.54 3.28 -12.00
N VAL A 39 -6.57 1.96 -11.87
CA VAL A 39 -6.48 1.29 -10.56
C VAL A 39 -5.12 1.55 -9.89
N TYR A 40 -4.03 1.61 -10.67
CA TYR A 40 -2.72 2.06 -10.20
C TYR A 40 -2.76 3.46 -9.60
N VAL A 41 -3.35 4.44 -10.31
CA VAL A 41 -3.46 5.82 -9.83
C VAL A 41 -4.25 5.89 -8.53
N CYS A 42 -5.41 5.21 -8.47
CA CYS A 42 -6.19 5.14 -7.24
C CYS A 42 -5.37 4.54 -6.09
N THR A 43 -4.66 3.43 -6.33
CA THR A 43 -3.82 2.79 -5.30
C THR A 43 -2.76 3.77 -4.77
N ARG A 44 -2.13 4.55 -5.65
CA ARG A 44 -1.13 5.58 -5.26
C ARG A 44 -1.73 6.70 -4.43
N ILE A 45 -2.90 7.22 -4.83
CA ILE A 45 -3.57 8.32 -4.12
C ILE A 45 -3.97 7.86 -2.71
N PHE A 46 -4.73 6.77 -2.62
CA PHE A 46 -5.23 6.30 -1.32
C PHE A 46 -4.09 5.77 -0.43
N GLY A 47 -3.07 5.12 -1.01
CA GLY A 47 -1.89 4.69 -0.26
C GLY A 47 -1.08 5.86 0.27
N GLY A 48 -0.96 6.95 -0.50
CA GLY A 48 -0.34 8.19 -0.05
C GLY A 48 -1.11 8.84 1.10
N LEU A 49 -2.44 8.94 0.98
CA LEU A 49 -3.30 9.45 2.06
C LEU A 49 -3.23 8.58 3.31
N ALA A 50 -3.17 7.26 3.16
CA ALA A 50 -3.01 6.33 4.26
C ALA A 50 -1.65 6.54 4.96
N ALA A 51 -0.54 6.66 4.22
CA ALA A 51 0.76 6.96 4.79
C ALA A 51 0.79 8.30 5.55
N LEU A 52 0.20 9.37 4.98
CA LEU A 52 0.12 10.69 5.62
C LEU A 52 -0.71 10.67 6.91
N THR A 53 -1.86 9.99 6.89
CA THR A 53 -2.70 9.85 8.09
C THR A 53 -2.04 9.00 9.17
N GLY A 54 -1.31 7.94 8.80
CA GLY A 54 -0.53 7.14 9.75
C GLY A 54 0.62 7.92 10.38
N LEU A 55 1.29 8.76 9.59
CA LEU A 55 2.30 9.68 10.11
C LEU A 55 1.69 10.67 11.11
N ALA A 56 0.53 11.25 10.79
CA ALA A 56 -0.18 12.15 11.69
C ALA A 56 -0.56 11.46 13.01
N ILE A 57 -1.07 10.22 12.98
CA ILE A 57 -1.42 9.46 14.19
C ILE A 57 -0.18 9.11 15.01
N THR A 58 0.96 8.86 14.37
CA THR A 58 2.24 8.59 15.05
C THR A 58 2.64 9.75 15.97
N PHE A 59 2.46 11.00 15.51
CA PHE A 59 2.85 12.20 16.26
C PHE A 59 1.75 12.74 17.19
N VAL A 60 0.47 12.55 16.86
CA VAL A 60 -0.66 13.00 17.69
C VAL A 60 -1.03 11.98 18.76
N GLY A 61 -0.75 10.70 18.53
CA GLY A 61 -1.01 9.60 19.45
C GLY A 61 0.16 9.28 20.39
N PRO A 62 -0.02 8.34 21.33
CA PRO A 62 1.00 7.97 22.32
C PRO A 62 2.11 7.06 21.74
N TRP A 63 2.31 7.07 20.43
CA TRP A 63 2.98 6.02 19.68
C TRP A 63 4.36 6.41 19.15
N GLN A 64 4.76 7.68 19.27
CA GLN A 64 6.01 8.19 18.72
C GLN A 64 7.25 7.43 19.22
N GLN A 65 7.22 6.93 20.46
CA GLN A 65 8.35 6.17 21.03
C GLN A 65 8.32 4.68 20.71
N MET A 66 7.32 4.21 19.95
CA MET A 66 7.11 2.80 19.66
C MET A 66 7.57 2.46 18.25
N MET A 67 8.04 1.23 18.02
CA MET A 67 8.65 0.85 16.74
C MET A 67 7.65 0.59 15.61
N TYR A 68 6.42 0.16 15.93
CA TYR A 68 5.45 -0.29 14.92
C TYR A 68 5.01 0.79 13.89
N PRO A 69 4.89 2.11 14.19
CA PRO A 69 4.49 3.08 13.18
C PRO A 69 5.59 3.26 12.14
N TYR A 70 6.85 3.19 12.56
CA TYR A 70 8.02 3.26 11.69
C TYR A 70 8.13 2.02 10.79
N ILE A 71 7.82 0.83 11.32
CA ILE A 71 7.70 -0.38 10.50
C ILE A 71 6.58 -0.21 9.46
N GLY A 72 5.42 0.31 9.86
CA GLY A 72 4.32 0.64 8.94
C GLY A 72 4.73 1.62 7.85
N LEU A 73 5.49 2.68 8.18
CA LEU A 73 6.00 3.65 7.22
C LEU A 73 6.96 2.99 6.20
N ILE A 74 7.88 2.14 6.67
CA ILE A 74 8.78 1.37 5.81
C ILE A 74 7.97 0.49 4.85
N LEU A 75 6.94 -0.21 5.34
CA LEU A 75 6.07 -1.04 4.52
C LEU A 75 5.30 -0.23 3.46
N TYR A 76 4.86 1.00 3.77
CA TYR A 76 4.29 1.92 2.77
C TYR A 76 5.30 2.33 1.69
N VAL A 77 6.56 2.57 2.07
CA VAL A 77 7.64 2.89 1.12
C VAL A 77 7.90 1.68 0.21
N VAL A 78 8.05 0.49 0.77
CA VAL A 78 8.25 -0.76 0.01
C VAL A 78 7.09 -0.99 -0.96
N HIS A 79 5.85 -0.87 -0.49
CA HIS A 79 4.65 -0.92 -1.33
C HIS A 79 4.74 0.09 -2.48
N GLY A 80 5.02 1.36 -2.17
CA GLY A 80 5.04 2.46 -3.12
C GLY A 80 6.12 2.32 -4.20
N LEU A 81 7.30 1.79 -3.84
CA LEU A 81 8.37 1.48 -4.78
C LEU A 81 8.00 0.28 -5.65
N ALA A 82 7.54 -0.81 -5.03
CA ALA A 82 7.18 -2.04 -5.72
C ALA A 82 6.10 -1.81 -6.79
N ILE A 83 5.01 -1.12 -6.44
CA ILE A 83 3.94 -0.79 -7.40
C ILE A 83 4.43 0.11 -8.53
N GLY A 84 5.29 1.09 -8.22
CA GLY A 84 5.84 2.02 -9.20
C GLY A 84 6.73 1.31 -10.22
N PHE A 85 7.59 0.39 -9.75
CA PHE A 85 8.41 -0.44 -10.64
C PHE A 85 7.58 -1.46 -11.41
N ALA A 86 6.56 -2.08 -10.78
CA ALA A 86 5.66 -3.01 -11.45
C ALA A 86 4.94 -2.35 -12.62
N LYS A 87 4.47 -1.11 -12.45
CA LYS A 87 3.81 -0.35 -13.52
C LYS A 87 4.75 -0.02 -14.68
N ARG A 88 6.04 0.23 -14.41
CA ARG A 88 7.05 0.48 -15.46
C ARG A 88 7.51 -0.80 -16.17
N ALA A 89 7.38 -1.95 -15.52
CA ALA A 89 7.63 -3.27 -16.09
C ALA A 89 6.43 -3.79 -16.91
N ASP A 90 5.86 -2.94 -17.77
CA ASP A 90 4.62 -3.23 -18.53
C ASP A 90 4.85 -4.22 -19.70
N SER A 91 6.10 -4.39 -20.15
CA SER A 91 6.41 -5.27 -21.29
C SER A 91 6.31 -6.77 -20.98
N PRO A 92 5.91 -7.62 -21.96
CA PRO A 92 5.84 -9.07 -21.78
C PRO A 92 7.18 -9.71 -21.36
N ALA A 93 8.30 -9.18 -21.85
CA ALA A 93 9.64 -9.65 -21.50
C ALA A 93 9.99 -9.49 -20.02
N LYS A 94 9.29 -8.60 -19.30
CA LYS A 94 9.49 -8.32 -17.87
C LYS A 94 8.40 -8.92 -16.98
N LEU A 95 7.61 -9.86 -17.51
CA LEU A 95 6.46 -10.45 -16.79
C LEU A 95 6.87 -11.05 -15.43
N GLY A 96 7.97 -11.80 -15.38
CA GLY A 96 8.49 -12.38 -14.13
C GLY A 96 8.78 -11.31 -13.09
N LEU A 97 9.56 -10.29 -13.46
CA LEU A 97 9.86 -9.15 -12.60
C LEU A 97 8.59 -8.42 -12.13
N ARG A 98 7.64 -8.14 -13.03
CA ARG A 98 6.38 -7.51 -12.67
C ARG A 98 5.61 -8.32 -11.64
N ARG A 99 5.49 -9.64 -11.82
CA ARG A 99 4.80 -10.52 -10.86
C ARG A 99 5.47 -10.54 -9.50
N SER A 100 6.80 -10.60 -9.46
CA SER A 100 7.55 -10.51 -8.20
C SER A 100 7.31 -9.18 -7.49
N LEU A 101 7.32 -8.07 -8.22
CA LEU A 101 7.04 -6.75 -7.64
C LEU A 101 5.59 -6.62 -7.13
N LEU A 102 4.61 -7.15 -7.87
CA LEU A 102 3.21 -7.21 -7.43
C LEU A 102 3.05 -8.06 -6.16
N ALA A 103 3.75 -9.19 -6.08
CA ALA A 103 3.74 -10.04 -4.89
C ALA A 103 4.36 -9.33 -3.68
N VAL A 104 5.54 -8.71 -3.84
CA VAL A 104 6.19 -7.92 -2.79
C VAL A 104 5.29 -6.78 -2.31
N GLN A 105 4.66 -6.07 -3.24
CA GLN A 105 3.71 -5.00 -2.95
C GLN A 105 2.54 -5.49 -2.08
N LEU A 106 1.93 -6.64 -2.44
CA LEU A 106 0.81 -7.20 -1.71
C LEU A 106 1.22 -7.70 -0.32
N LEU A 107 2.35 -8.40 -0.22
CA LEU A 107 2.90 -8.86 1.06
C LEU A 107 3.16 -7.68 2.00
N ALA A 108 3.73 -6.58 1.50
CA ALA A 108 3.98 -5.38 2.30
C ALA A 108 2.67 -4.77 2.84
N LEU A 109 1.63 -4.65 2.00
CA LEU A 109 0.34 -4.12 2.44
C LEU A 109 -0.39 -5.06 3.39
N LEU A 110 -0.34 -6.38 3.16
CA LEU A 110 -0.92 -7.37 4.07
C LEU A 110 -0.26 -7.29 5.45
N ALA A 111 1.07 -7.29 5.50
CA ALA A 111 1.82 -7.13 6.74
C ALA A 111 1.46 -5.82 7.45
N LEU A 112 1.33 -4.72 6.70
CA LEU A 112 0.94 -3.42 7.23
C LEU A 112 -0.47 -3.45 7.84
N THR A 113 -1.45 -3.95 7.11
CA THR A 113 -2.84 -4.06 7.61
C THR A 113 -2.96 -5.03 8.79
N GLY A 114 -2.20 -6.13 8.78
CA GLY A 114 -2.15 -7.07 9.90
C GLY A 114 -1.55 -6.44 11.16
N LEU A 115 -0.46 -5.69 11.00
CA LEU A 115 0.16 -4.93 12.09
C LEU A 115 -0.83 -3.91 12.70
N MET A 116 -1.59 -3.19 11.87
CA MET A 116 -2.61 -2.25 12.32
C MET A 116 -3.78 -2.93 13.06
N GLY A 117 -4.14 -4.15 12.64
CA GLY A 117 -5.15 -4.95 13.32
C GLY A 117 -4.72 -5.36 14.74
N ALA A 118 -3.44 -5.71 14.91
CA ALA A 118 -2.89 -6.10 16.21
C ALA A 118 -2.58 -4.89 17.11
N LYS A 119 -2.02 -3.83 16.53
CA LYS A 119 -1.63 -2.59 17.21
C LYS A 119 -2.14 -1.43 16.35
N PRO A 120 -3.27 -0.80 16.69
CA PRO A 120 -3.79 0.27 15.86
C PRO A 120 -2.98 1.55 16.04
N PHE A 121 -2.10 1.79 15.08
CA PHE A 121 -1.24 2.95 14.97
C PHE A 121 -1.60 3.84 13.79
#